data_AF-A0A951WAI7-F1
#
_entry.id   AF-A0A951WAI7-F1
#
_cell.length_a   1.000
_cell.length_b   1.000
_cell.length_c   1.000
_cell.angle_alpha   90.00
_cell.angle_beta   90.00
_cell.angle_gamma   90.00
#
_symmetry.space_group_name_H-M   'P 1'
#
loop_
_entity.id
_entity.type
_entity.pdbx_description
1 polymer ?
#
loop_
_entity_poly.entity_id
_entity_poly.type
_entity_poly.pdbx_seq_one_letter_code
_entity_poly.pdbx_strand_id
1 'polypeptide(L)'
;MRLFPFVILFLFAGFAFGQNRIVTSNYGNLTIQWDESVQKMVQAENCPTEQPEEIKPEYCKGSRIQLFYSKDRKEAEEMLKSAKSYFPELIVNLDYVSPDYKVKAGYFSSRESAHESLKKAKLRFSSSLIVDETVRCSLID
;
A
#
# COMPACT_ATOMS: atom_id res chain seq x y z
N MET A 1 -41.31 63.56 34.78
CA MET A 1 -41.02 62.80 33.55
C MET A 1 -39.69 62.07 33.72
N ARG A 2 -39.70 60.74 33.86
CA ARG A 2 -38.50 59.88 33.96
C ARG A 2 -38.53 58.89 32.79
N LEU A 3 -38.05 59.33 31.63
CA LEU A 3 -37.99 58.55 30.37
C LEU A 3 -36.63 57.82 30.18
N PHE A 4 -35.75 57.90 31.19
CA PHE A 4 -34.39 57.38 31.13
C PHE A 4 -34.24 55.84 31.16
N PRO A 5 -35.13 55.02 31.78
CA PRO A 5 -34.88 53.58 31.86
C PRO A 5 -35.23 52.81 30.57
N PHE A 6 -36.03 53.39 29.67
CA PHE A 6 -36.42 52.71 28.42
C PHE A 6 -35.35 52.79 27.32
N VAL A 7 -34.54 53.86 27.31
CA VAL A 7 -33.49 54.05 26.29
C VAL A 7 -32.30 53.10 26.53
N ILE A 8 -32.00 52.78 27.79
CA ILE A 8 -30.90 51.87 28.14
C ILE A 8 -31.26 50.41 27.80
N LEU A 9 -32.54 50.03 27.88
CA LEU A 9 -32.99 48.68 27.50
C LEU A 9 -32.91 48.45 25.99
N PHE A 10 -33.12 49.48 25.17
CA PHE A 10 -33.04 49.39 23.71
C PHE A 10 -31.59 49.31 23.19
N LEU A 11 -30.64 49.90 23.91
CA LEU A 11 -29.21 49.84 23.56
C LEU A 11 -28.57 48.46 23.80
N PHE A 12 -29.10 47.65 24.74
CA PHE A 12 -28.62 46.29 24.95
C PHE A 12 -29.21 45.25 23.98
N ALA A 13 -30.38 45.50 23.41
CA ALA A 13 -31.01 44.59 22.45
C ALA A 13 -30.37 44.60 21.05
N GLY A 14 -29.62 45.66 20.71
CA GLY A 14 -28.96 45.79 19.40
C GLY A 14 -27.68 44.94 19.23
N PHE A 15 -27.07 44.47 20.31
CA PHE A 15 -25.80 43.73 20.25
C PHE A 15 -25.93 42.21 20.07
N ALA A 16 -27.15 41.66 19.99
CA ALA A 16 -27.36 40.21 19.95
C ALA A 16 -27.37 39.58 18.53
N PHE A 17 -27.37 40.37 17.46
CA PHE A 17 -27.58 39.87 16.08
C PHE A 17 -26.30 39.81 15.22
N GLY A 18 -25.20 39.28 15.78
CA GLY A 18 -23.89 39.25 15.09
C GLY A 18 -23.06 37.97 15.24
N GLN A 19 -23.68 36.82 15.56
CA GLN A 19 -22.94 35.55 15.70
C GLN A 19 -22.93 34.77 14.38
N ASN A 20 -21.81 34.84 13.63
CA ASN A 20 -21.56 33.94 12.51
C ASN A 20 -21.40 32.50 13.04
N ARG A 21 -22.23 31.58 12.52
CA ARG A 21 -22.20 30.16 12.91
C ARG A 21 -21.09 29.43 12.15
N ILE A 22 -19.88 29.46 12.70
CA ILE A 22 -18.73 28.71 12.19
C ILE A 22 -18.73 27.32 12.83
N VAL A 23 -18.77 26.28 12.02
CA VAL A 23 -18.69 24.89 12.48
C VAL A 23 -17.24 24.44 12.38
N THR A 24 -16.66 24.00 13.50
CA THR A 24 -15.27 23.51 13.54
C THR A 24 -15.27 21.98 13.63
N SER A 25 -14.55 21.32 12.72
CA SER A 25 -14.35 19.87 12.74
C SER A 25 -12.88 19.55 12.95
N ASN A 26 -12.62 18.58 13.83
CA ASN A 26 -11.27 18.11 14.14
C ASN A 26 -10.94 16.85 13.33
N TYR A 27 -9.86 16.90 12.56
CA TYR A 27 -9.27 15.76 11.88
C TYR A 27 -7.81 15.61 12.34
N GLY A 28 -7.57 14.71 13.29
CA GLY A 28 -6.25 14.54 13.90
C GLY A 28 -5.80 15.80 14.65
N ASN A 29 -4.70 16.42 14.22
CA ASN A 29 -4.15 17.68 14.78
C ASN A 29 -4.52 18.94 13.97
N LEU A 30 -5.49 18.85 13.05
CA LEU A 30 -5.99 20.01 12.31
C LEU A 30 -7.43 20.34 12.70
N THR A 31 -7.65 21.62 13.02
CA THR A 31 -8.97 22.24 13.17
C THR A 31 -9.34 22.92 11.87
N ILE A 32 -10.39 22.44 11.20
CA ILE A 32 -10.89 23.05 9.97
C ILE A 32 -12.21 23.74 10.30
N GLN A 33 -12.28 25.03 9.97
CA GLN A 33 -13.48 25.86 10.13
C GLN A 33 -14.20 25.96 8.80
N TRP A 34 -15.46 25.53 8.77
CA TRP A 34 -16.30 25.56 7.58
C TRP A 34 -17.49 26.48 7.78
N ASP A 35 -17.91 27.10 6.68
CA ASP A 35 -19.17 27.83 6.61
C ASP A 35 -20.35 26.87 6.45
N GLU A 36 -21.46 27.17 7.13
CA GLU A 36 -22.66 26.32 7.21
C GLU A 36 -23.27 26.02 5.83
N SER A 37 -23.14 26.94 4.86
CA SER A 37 -23.62 26.75 3.49
C SER A 37 -22.82 25.69 2.73
N VAL A 38 -21.52 25.62 2.96
CA VAL A 38 -20.63 24.61 2.36
C VAL A 38 -20.95 23.24 2.92
N GLN A 39 -21.18 23.14 4.24
CA GLN A 39 -21.57 21.89 4.87
C GLN A 39 -22.88 21.32 4.31
N LYS A 40 -23.87 22.20 4.02
CA LYS A 40 -25.15 21.79 3.42
C LYS A 40 -25.01 21.31 1.97
N MET A 41 -24.07 21.88 1.21
CA MET A 41 -23.78 21.41 -0.15
C MET A 41 -23.07 20.05 -0.15
N VAL A 42 -22.11 19.85 0.76
CA VAL A 42 -21.41 18.58 0.94
C VAL A 42 -22.33 17.46 1.42
N GLN A 43 -23.35 17.78 2.23
CA GLN A 43 -24.34 16.78 2.68
C GLN A 43 -25.41 16.46 1.63
N ALA A 44 -25.72 17.41 0.75
CA ALA A 44 -26.67 17.23 -0.35
C ALA A 44 -26.07 16.42 -1.51
N GLU A 45 -24.77 16.57 -1.74
CA GLU A 45 -24.00 15.62 -2.53
C GLU A 45 -23.70 14.40 -1.65
N ASN A 46 -24.62 13.43 -1.68
CA ASN A 46 -24.36 12.09 -1.15
C ASN A 46 -23.32 11.41 -2.07
N CYS A 47 -22.08 11.93 -2.08
CA CYS A 47 -20.96 11.26 -2.70
C CYS A 47 -20.85 9.92 -1.98
N PRO A 48 -20.97 8.78 -2.68
CA PRO A 48 -20.47 7.55 -2.10
C PRO A 48 -19.01 7.84 -1.79
N THR A 49 -18.67 7.93 -0.51
CA THR A 49 -17.29 7.77 -0.08
C THR A 49 -16.94 6.36 -0.49
N GLU A 50 -16.45 6.21 -1.72
CA GLU A 50 -15.54 5.14 -2.07
C GLU A 50 -14.51 5.16 -0.94
N GLN A 51 -14.61 4.16 -0.06
CA GLN A 51 -13.60 3.96 0.97
C GLN A 51 -12.28 4.03 0.24
N PRO A 52 -11.29 4.84 0.70
CA PRO A 52 -10.00 4.88 0.04
C PRO A 52 -9.57 3.44 -0.14
N GLU A 53 -9.49 2.99 -1.40
CA GLU A 53 -9.13 1.62 -1.69
C GLU A 53 -7.88 1.34 -0.88
N GLU A 54 -7.94 0.33 -0.02
CA GLU A 54 -6.87 -0.01 0.90
C GLU A 54 -5.59 -0.04 0.08
N ILE A 55 -4.67 0.91 0.32
CA ILE A 55 -3.48 1.08 -0.52
C ILE A 55 -2.61 -0.15 -0.31
N LYS A 56 -2.85 -1.18 -1.12
CA LYS A 56 -2.06 -2.40 -1.07
C LYS A 56 -0.64 -2.00 -1.44
N PRO A 57 0.35 -2.28 -0.58
CA PRO A 57 1.72 -1.98 -0.93
C PRO A 57 2.05 -2.72 -2.24
N GLU A 58 2.76 -2.06 -3.16
CA GLU A 58 3.20 -2.71 -4.40
C GLU A 58 4.20 -3.85 -4.10
N TYR A 59 4.95 -3.69 -3.01
CA TYR A 59 6.04 -4.56 -2.60
C TYR A 59 5.86 -5.08 -1.17
N CYS A 60 6.02 -6.39 -1.00
CA CYS A 60 5.83 -7.12 0.24
C CYS A 60 7.10 -7.88 0.60
N LYS A 61 7.24 -8.25 1.89
CA LYS A 61 8.19 -9.28 2.27
C LYS A 61 7.72 -10.61 1.69
N GLY A 62 8.63 -11.34 1.06
CA GLY A 62 8.38 -12.68 0.58
C GLY A 62 9.68 -13.45 0.42
N SER A 63 9.58 -14.58 -0.24
CA SER A 63 10.70 -15.47 -0.48
C SER A 63 10.68 -15.98 -1.92
N ARG A 64 11.85 -16.31 -2.45
CA ARG A 64 12.01 -16.96 -3.76
C ARG A 64 13.00 -18.10 -3.65
N ILE A 65 12.94 -19.03 -4.59
CA ILE A 65 13.89 -20.14 -4.66
C ILE A 65 14.98 -19.76 -5.65
N GLN A 66 16.19 -19.52 -5.16
CA GLN A 66 17.35 -19.45 -6.03
C GLN A 66 17.73 -20.86 -6.44
N LEU A 67 17.70 -21.15 -7.74
CA LEU A 67 18.01 -22.46 -8.31
C LEU A 67 19.49 -22.61 -8.64
N PHE A 68 20.13 -21.51 -9.08
CA PHE A 68 21.50 -21.53 -9.58
C PHE A 68 22.12 -20.13 -9.52
N TYR A 69 23.45 -20.07 -9.49
CA TYR A 69 24.21 -18.84 -9.68
C TYR A 69 25.50 -19.12 -10.46
N SER A 70 25.92 -18.20 -11.34
CA SER A 70 27.21 -18.25 -12.03
C SER A 70 27.69 -16.86 -12.42
N LYS A 71 29.00 -16.71 -12.62
CA LYS A 71 29.61 -15.50 -13.22
C LYS A 71 29.44 -15.47 -14.74
N ASP A 72 29.26 -16.63 -15.37
CA ASP A 72 29.03 -16.74 -16.80
C ASP A 72 27.54 -16.55 -17.12
N ARG A 73 27.25 -15.52 -17.91
CA ARG A 73 25.90 -15.21 -18.37
C ARG A 73 25.31 -16.36 -19.20
N LYS A 74 26.11 -16.99 -20.06
CA LYS A 74 25.62 -18.03 -20.97
C LYS A 74 25.17 -19.26 -20.20
N GLU A 75 25.94 -19.67 -19.21
CA GLU A 75 25.59 -20.78 -18.31
C GLU A 75 24.29 -20.49 -17.55
N ALA A 76 24.13 -19.25 -17.05
CA ALA A 76 22.90 -18.84 -16.37
C ALA A 76 21.68 -18.82 -17.31
N GLU A 77 21.85 -18.42 -18.57
CA GLU A 77 20.77 -18.44 -19.58
C GLU A 77 20.37 -19.87 -19.98
N GLU A 78 21.32 -20.80 -20.09
CA GLU A 78 21.04 -22.22 -20.30
C GLU A 78 20.27 -22.81 -19.11
N MET A 79 20.69 -22.46 -17.90
CA MET A 79 20.01 -22.88 -16.67
C MET A 79 18.59 -22.30 -16.56
N LEU A 80 18.40 -21.04 -16.95
CA LEU A 80 17.09 -20.40 -17.00
C LEU A 80 16.12 -21.17 -17.91
N LYS A 81 16.58 -21.60 -19.10
CA LYS A 81 15.76 -22.40 -20.03
C LYS A 81 15.37 -23.73 -19.40
N SER A 82 16.33 -24.44 -18.80
CA SER A 82 16.04 -25.71 -18.11
C SER A 82 15.07 -25.53 -16.94
N ALA A 83 15.19 -24.45 -16.18
CA ALA A 83 14.32 -24.16 -15.05
C ALA A 83 12.89 -23.83 -15.48
N LYS A 84 12.71 -23.04 -16.55
CA LYS A 84 11.38 -22.76 -17.14
C LYS A 84 10.68 -24.02 -17.65
N SER A 85 11.44 -24.97 -18.20
CA SER A 85 10.86 -26.26 -18.63
C SER A 85 10.50 -27.18 -17.46
N TYR A 86 11.24 -27.10 -16.35
CA TYR A 86 11.00 -27.96 -15.17
C TYR A 86 9.90 -27.42 -14.25
N PHE A 87 9.75 -26.10 -14.17
CA PHE A 87 8.73 -25.40 -13.38
C PHE A 87 7.85 -24.52 -14.29
N PRO A 88 7.00 -25.11 -15.15
CA PRO A 88 6.12 -24.34 -16.03
C PRO A 88 5.07 -23.50 -15.27
N GLU A 89 4.75 -23.88 -14.04
CA GLU A 89 3.80 -23.22 -13.16
C GLU A 89 4.40 -22.01 -12.42
N LEU A 90 5.72 -21.96 -12.27
CA LEU A 90 6.39 -20.88 -11.53
C LEU A 90 6.99 -19.85 -12.47
N ILE A 91 6.94 -18.59 -12.04
CA ILE A 91 7.67 -17.53 -12.74
C ILE A 91 9.17 -17.68 -12.45
N VAL A 92 9.95 -17.99 -13.50
CA VAL A 92 11.40 -18.16 -13.41
C VAL A 92 12.13 -17.03 -14.16
N ASN A 93 12.98 -16.31 -13.43
CA ASN A 93 13.71 -15.14 -13.93
C ASN A 93 15.21 -15.28 -13.67
N LEU A 94 16.00 -14.53 -14.45
CA LEU A 94 17.43 -14.38 -14.28
C LEU A 94 17.70 -12.96 -13.79
N ASP A 95 18.28 -12.85 -12.60
CA ASP A 95 18.62 -11.61 -11.94
C ASP A 95 20.14 -11.42 -12.00
N TYR A 96 20.62 -10.25 -12.42
CA TYR A 96 22.03 -9.90 -12.33
C TYR A 96 22.31 -9.14 -11.03
N VAL A 97 23.12 -9.73 -10.16
CA VAL A 97 23.58 -9.13 -8.91
C VAL A 97 25.10 -9.18 -8.92
N SER A 98 25.73 -8.06 -9.31
CA SER A 98 27.17 -7.98 -9.54
C SER A 98 27.98 -8.71 -8.45
N PRO A 99 28.87 -9.66 -8.82
CA PRO A 99 29.27 -10.03 -10.18
C PRO A 99 28.47 -11.20 -10.81
N ASP A 100 27.48 -11.74 -10.12
CA ASP A 100 26.86 -13.03 -10.43
C ASP A 100 25.48 -12.89 -11.10
N TYR A 101 25.18 -13.84 -11.99
CA TYR A 101 23.83 -14.09 -12.51
C TYR A 101 23.16 -15.16 -11.69
N LYS A 102 21.94 -14.89 -11.22
CA LYS A 102 21.16 -15.77 -10.34
C LYS A 102 19.86 -16.16 -11.03
N VAL A 103 19.59 -17.46 -11.11
CA VAL A 103 18.30 -17.97 -11.60
C VAL A 103 17.41 -18.21 -10.40
N LYS A 104 16.26 -17.53 -10.36
CA LYS A 104 15.28 -17.65 -9.27
C LYS A 104 13.90 -18.04 -9.79
N ALA A 105 13.18 -18.82 -9.01
CA ALA A 105 11.86 -19.35 -9.33
C ALA A 105 10.84 -19.05 -8.22
N GLY A 106 9.62 -18.75 -8.66
CA GLY A 106 8.45 -18.54 -7.81
C GLY A 106 8.50 -17.24 -7.02
N TYR A 107 7.37 -16.92 -6.41
CA TYR A 107 7.17 -15.83 -5.46
C TYR A 107 6.30 -16.37 -4.34
N PHE A 108 6.85 -16.40 -3.13
CA PHE A 108 6.22 -17.03 -1.98
C PHE A 108 6.00 -15.99 -0.89
N SER A 109 4.91 -16.16 -0.14
CA SER A 109 4.59 -15.34 1.02
C SER A 109 5.60 -15.48 2.17
N SER A 110 6.20 -16.66 2.32
CA SER A 110 7.17 -16.95 3.37
C SER A 110 8.12 -18.10 2.99
N ARG A 111 9.09 -18.37 3.86
CA ARG A 111 10.03 -19.49 3.69
C ARG A 111 9.31 -20.85 3.77
N GLU A 112 8.28 -20.92 4.60
CA GLU A 112 7.48 -22.11 4.82
C GLU A 112 6.68 -22.46 3.56
N SER A 113 6.06 -21.48 2.90
CA SER A 113 5.32 -21.72 1.66
C SER A 113 6.24 -22.10 0.49
N ALA A 114 7.48 -21.60 0.48
CA ALA A 114 8.50 -22.01 -0.50
C ALA A 114 9.06 -23.43 -0.29
N HIS A 115 8.81 -24.07 0.86
CA HIS A 115 9.53 -25.29 1.25
C HIS A 115 9.23 -26.50 0.37
N GLU A 116 7.98 -26.68 -0.06
CA GLU A 116 7.60 -27.79 -0.94
C GLU A 116 8.27 -27.64 -2.33
N SER A 117 8.21 -26.44 -2.89
CA SER A 117 8.85 -26.11 -4.16
C SER A 117 10.37 -26.25 -4.09
N LEU A 118 10.98 -25.92 -2.95
CA LEU A 118 12.41 -26.17 -2.72
C LEU A 118 12.74 -27.68 -2.75
N LYS A 119 11.91 -28.54 -2.13
CA LYS A 119 12.13 -30.00 -2.16
C LYS A 119 12.14 -30.52 -3.60
N LYS A 120 11.20 -30.05 -4.43
CA LYS A 120 11.16 -30.37 -5.87
C LYS A 120 12.40 -29.84 -6.59
N ALA A 121 12.78 -28.58 -6.31
CA ALA A 121 13.96 -27.96 -6.89
C ALA A 121 15.24 -28.73 -6.60
N LYS A 122 15.43 -29.21 -5.36
CA LYS A 122 16.63 -29.97 -4.98
C LYS A 122 16.83 -31.28 -5.74
N LEU A 123 15.78 -31.85 -6.32
CA LEU A 123 15.89 -33.07 -7.15
C LEU A 123 16.66 -32.82 -8.45
N ARG A 124 16.58 -31.60 -9.00
CA ARG A 124 17.21 -31.23 -10.29
C ARG A 124 18.31 -30.18 -10.14
N PHE A 125 18.17 -29.28 -9.18
CA PHE A 125 19.05 -28.16 -8.89
C PHE A 125 19.58 -28.30 -7.46
N SER A 126 20.68 -29.03 -7.30
CA SER A 126 21.22 -29.39 -5.99
C SER A 126 21.68 -28.19 -5.13
N SER A 127 22.09 -27.11 -5.79
CA SER A 127 22.49 -25.84 -5.16
C SER A 127 21.32 -24.90 -4.84
N SER A 128 20.08 -25.40 -4.94
CA SER A 128 18.89 -24.58 -4.69
C SER A 128 18.69 -24.23 -3.21
N LEU A 129 18.28 -22.99 -2.95
CA LEU A 129 18.03 -22.43 -1.62
C LEU A 129 16.92 -21.38 -1.64
N ILE A 130 16.31 -21.14 -0.48
CA ILE A 130 15.30 -20.09 -0.30
C ILE A 130 15.99 -18.79 0.10
N VAL A 131 15.73 -17.73 -0.66
CA VAL A 131 16.18 -16.35 -0.42
C VAL A 131 14.98 -15.50 -0.03
N ASP A 132 15.09 -14.80 1.09
CA ASP A 132 14.09 -13.81 1.50
C ASP A 132 14.38 -12.49 0.81
N GLU A 133 13.37 -11.94 0.14
CA GLU A 133 13.52 -10.69 -0.60
C GLU A 133 12.19 -9.91 -0.66
N THR A 134 12.29 -8.65 -1.06
CA THR A 134 11.12 -7.83 -1.32
C THR A 134 10.57 -8.16 -2.70
N VAL A 135 9.36 -8.71 -2.75
CA VAL A 135 8.70 -9.15 -3.99
C VAL A 135 7.45 -8.33 -4.26
N ARG A 136 6.97 -8.34 -5.51
CA ARG A 136 5.68 -7.71 -5.83
C ARG A 136 4.56 -8.49 -5.14
N CYS A 137 3.74 -7.81 -4.36
CA CYS A 137 2.65 -8.46 -3.61
C CYS A 137 1.66 -9.17 -4.55
N SER A 138 1.47 -8.64 -5.76
CA SER A 138 0.59 -9.20 -6.78
C SER A 138 1.07 -10.52 -7.41
N LEU A 139 2.32 -10.92 -7.16
CA LEU A 139 2.92 -12.13 -7.73
C LEU A 139 3.02 -13.27 -6.73
N ILE A 140 2.74 -13.02 -5.45
CA ILE A 140 2.80 -14.05 -4.40
C ILE A 140 1.69 -15.08 -4.66
N ASP A 141 2.07 -16.34 -4.79
CA ASP A 141 1.17 -17.49 -4.80
C ASP A 141 0.63 -17.81 -3.40
#